data_AF-A0A194S4M2-F1
#
_entry.id   AF-A0A194S4M2-F1
#
_cell.length_a   1.000
_cell.length_b   1.000
_cell.length_c   1.000
_cell.angle_alpha   90.00
_cell.angle_beta   90.00
_cell.angle_gamma   90.00
#
_symmetry.space_group_name_H-M   'P 1'
#
loop_
_entity.id
_entity.type
_entity.pdbx_description
1 polymer ?
#
loop_
_entity_poly.entity_id
_entity_poly.type
_entity_poly.pdbx_seq_one_letter_code
_entity_poly.pdbx_strand_id
1 'polypeptide(L)'
;KVDNTTVLDAGAARKSVRIHSTEAVKIGSVIIADIVKMPWGCSTWPAFWSNGPNWPDGGEIDVLEGVHDDVANQITLHTKDSGCKMTDDVDVTGTLVPANNDCNAKVNGNTGCSYAETAKNSYGEGFNEAGGGVFVTSFTTNGIEQWFWSRPDVPQNIVDGSPDRKTWGKPSASWPSSGCAIEEYFSDQDLIFGESSCPLSLVRISRAQSPDDEHVS
;
A
#
# COMPACT_ATOMS: atom_id res chain seq x y z
N LYS A 1 -9.45 -11.67 -12.70
CA LYS A 1 -9.44 -13.01 -12.08
C LYS A 1 -8.19 -13.74 -12.53
N VAL A 2 -7.53 -14.46 -11.63
CA VAL A 2 -6.34 -15.26 -11.98
C VAL A 2 -6.72 -16.50 -12.79
N ASP A 3 -5.72 -17.23 -13.32
CA ASP A 3 -5.97 -18.47 -14.05
C ASP A 3 -6.82 -19.46 -13.24
N ASN A 4 -8.00 -19.75 -13.78
CA ASN A 4 -8.98 -20.68 -13.25
C ASN A 4 -9.30 -21.82 -14.23
N THR A 5 -8.46 -22.00 -15.27
CA THR A 5 -8.64 -23.00 -16.32
C THR A 5 -7.66 -24.17 -16.18
N THR A 6 -6.46 -23.93 -15.64
CA THR A 6 -5.48 -25.00 -15.38
C THR A 6 -5.82 -25.75 -14.10
N VAL A 7 -6.02 -27.07 -14.22
CA VAL A 7 -6.14 -28.01 -13.09
C VAL A 7 -4.74 -28.44 -12.67
N LEU A 8 -4.46 -28.35 -11.37
CA LEU A 8 -3.19 -28.76 -10.77
C LEU A 8 -3.37 -30.07 -9.99
N ASP A 9 -2.31 -30.86 -9.88
CA ASP A 9 -2.29 -32.01 -8.98
C ASP A 9 -2.51 -31.58 -7.53
N ALA A 10 -3.02 -32.49 -6.69
CA ALA A 10 -3.25 -32.20 -5.27
C ALA A 10 -1.94 -31.74 -4.60
N GLY A 11 -1.96 -30.55 -3.99
CA GLY A 11 -0.81 -29.94 -3.32
C GLY A 11 0.18 -29.23 -4.26
N ALA A 12 -0.03 -29.23 -5.58
CA ALA A 12 0.81 -28.48 -6.50
C ALA A 12 0.53 -26.98 -6.41
N ALA A 13 1.59 -26.18 -6.27
CA ALA A 13 1.51 -24.74 -6.26
C ALA A 13 1.35 -24.17 -7.68
N ARG A 14 0.52 -23.13 -7.81
CA ARG A 14 0.42 -22.35 -9.05
C ARG A 14 1.65 -21.46 -9.21
N LYS A 15 2.20 -21.37 -10.43
CA LYS A 15 3.32 -20.46 -10.71
C LYS A 15 2.89 -19.01 -10.55
N SER A 16 3.77 -18.22 -9.94
CA SER A 16 3.62 -16.78 -9.70
C SER A 16 4.97 -16.09 -9.91
N VAL A 17 4.98 -14.76 -9.88
CA VAL A 17 6.20 -13.95 -9.79
C VAL A 17 6.12 -13.03 -8.58
N ARG A 18 7.29 -12.68 -8.03
CA ARG A 18 7.44 -11.60 -7.05
C ARG A 18 8.52 -10.68 -7.58
N ILE A 19 8.15 -9.45 -7.89
CA ILE A 19 9.04 -8.46 -8.52
C ILE A 19 9.46 -7.48 -7.45
N HIS A 20 10.75 -7.19 -7.39
CA HIS A 20 11.34 -6.19 -6.51
C HIS A 20 11.91 -5.06 -7.36
N SER A 21 11.83 -3.81 -6.89
CA SER A 21 12.57 -2.70 -7.49
C SER A 21 14.07 -2.93 -7.37
N THR A 22 14.84 -2.37 -8.31
CA THR A 22 16.32 -2.40 -8.26
C THR A 22 16.91 -1.29 -7.40
N GLU A 23 16.12 -0.27 -7.08
CA GLU A 23 16.52 0.87 -6.26
C GLU A 23 15.46 1.15 -5.21
N ALA A 24 15.91 1.29 -3.96
CA ALA A 24 15.05 1.65 -2.85
C ALA A 24 14.46 3.06 -3.02
N VAL A 25 13.24 3.25 -2.54
CA VAL A 25 12.59 4.54 -2.38
C VAL A 25 13.04 5.14 -1.07
N LYS A 26 13.49 6.40 -1.11
CA LYS A 26 13.95 7.10 0.08
C LYS A 26 12.81 7.70 0.86
N ILE A 27 13.02 7.90 2.16
CA ILE A 27 12.21 8.85 2.94
C ILE A 27 12.26 10.23 2.24
N GLY A 28 11.11 10.88 2.15
CA GLY A 28 10.88 12.11 1.40
C GLY A 28 10.41 11.90 -0.04
N SER A 29 9.96 10.69 -0.38
CA SER A 29 9.45 10.36 -1.71
C SER A 29 7.92 10.31 -1.75
N VAL A 30 7.38 10.61 -2.93
CA VAL A 30 6.03 10.26 -3.33
C VAL A 30 6.11 9.13 -4.34
N ILE A 31 5.40 8.05 -4.05
CA ILE A 31 5.28 6.87 -4.92
C ILE A 31 3.89 6.92 -5.55
N ILE A 32 3.82 6.80 -6.89
CA ILE A 32 2.56 6.74 -7.62
C ILE A 32 2.54 5.42 -8.39
N ALA A 33 1.54 4.58 -8.10
CA ALA A 33 1.27 3.35 -8.83
C ALA A 33 -0.06 3.47 -9.58
N ASP A 34 0.02 3.64 -10.90
CA ASP A 34 -1.13 3.54 -11.80
C ASP A 34 -1.30 2.07 -12.21
N ILE A 35 -2.38 1.46 -11.72
CA ILE A 35 -2.67 0.04 -11.90
C ILE A 35 -3.98 -0.07 -12.68
N VAL A 36 -3.94 -0.73 -13.84
CA VAL A 36 -5.15 -0.93 -14.65
C VAL A 36 -5.92 -2.18 -14.23
N LYS A 37 -5.23 -3.19 -13.69
CA LYS A 37 -5.81 -4.45 -13.24
C LYS A 37 -5.04 -5.10 -12.11
N MET A 38 -5.75 -5.89 -11.31
CA MET A 38 -5.17 -6.74 -10.27
C MET A 38 -5.75 -8.16 -10.26
N PRO A 39 -4.99 -9.16 -9.77
CA PRO A 39 -5.50 -10.47 -9.41
C PRO A 39 -6.66 -10.38 -8.42
N TRP A 40 -7.53 -11.39 -8.46
CA TRP A 40 -8.57 -11.61 -7.47
C TRP A 40 -9.12 -13.02 -7.63
N GLY A 41 -9.79 -13.50 -6.58
CA GLY A 41 -10.48 -14.78 -6.55
C GLY A 41 -10.04 -15.65 -5.37
N CYS A 42 -10.81 -16.67 -5.06
CA CYS A 42 -10.49 -17.67 -4.04
C CYS A 42 -9.01 -18.11 -4.09
N SER A 43 -8.38 -18.19 -2.91
CA SER A 43 -6.99 -18.62 -2.74
C SER A 43 -5.93 -17.71 -3.40
N THR A 44 -6.29 -16.48 -3.79
CA THR A 44 -5.31 -15.45 -4.20
C THR A 44 -4.94 -14.54 -3.03
N TRP A 45 -3.73 -13.96 -3.10
CA TRP A 45 -3.25 -12.91 -2.22
C TRP A 45 -2.34 -11.99 -3.03
N PRO A 46 -2.89 -11.08 -3.85
CA PRO A 46 -2.09 -10.06 -4.52
C PRO A 46 -1.70 -8.96 -3.54
N ALA A 47 -0.49 -8.43 -3.73
CA ALA A 47 -0.02 -7.30 -2.95
C ALA A 47 0.84 -6.34 -3.81
N PHE A 48 0.69 -5.03 -3.57
CA PHE A 48 1.70 -4.02 -3.87
C PHE A 48 2.09 -3.36 -2.56
N TRP A 49 3.36 -3.49 -2.21
CA TRP A 49 3.88 -3.12 -0.91
C TRP A 49 5.35 -2.73 -1.03
N SER A 50 5.96 -2.38 0.09
CA SER A 50 7.39 -2.15 0.16
C SER A 50 7.93 -2.51 1.53
N ASN A 51 9.19 -2.91 1.62
CA ASN A 51 9.84 -3.10 2.92
C ASN A 51 11.26 -2.56 2.95
N GLY A 52 11.71 -2.23 4.16
CA GLY A 52 13.10 -1.91 4.43
C GLY A 52 13.94 -3.17 4.68
N PRO A 53 15.27 -3.02 4.78
CA PRO A 53 16.16 -4.12 5.10
C PRO A 53 15.85 -4.74 6.46
N ASN A 54 16.17 -6.03 6.61
CA ASN A 54 16.05 -6.78 7.86
C ASN A 54 14.64 -6.78 8.46
N TRP A 55 13.60 -7.01 7.64
CA TRP A 55 12.20 -7.02 8.09
C TRP A 55 12.01 -7.77 9.43
N PRO A 56 11.24 -7.20 10.40
CA PRO A 56 10.49 -5.93 10.31
C PRO A 56 11.30 -4.70 10.76
N ASP A 57 12.62 -4.80 10.94
CA ASP A 57 13.46 -3.73 11.53
C ASP A 57 13.50 -2.45 10.67
N GLY A 58 13.42 -2.60 9.34
CA GLY A 58 13.32 -1.49 8.38
C GLY A 58 11.89 -1.07 8.00
N GLY A 59 10.87 -1.66 8.64
CA GLY A 59 9.46 -1.40 8.38
C GLY A 59 8.93 -2.03 7.09
N GLU A 60 7.61 -2.05 6.96
CA GLU A 60 6.85 -2.49 5.79
C GLU A 60 5.63 -1.58 5.59
N ILE A 61 5.33 -1.29 4.33
CA ILE A 61 4.23 -0.43 3.90
C ILE A 61 3.41 -1.17 2.86
N ASP A 62 2.23 -1.63 3.25
CA ASP A 62 1.27 -2.29 2.35
C ASP A 62 0.35 -1.25 1.76
N VAL A 63 0.36 -1.13 0.43
CA VAL A 63 -0.40 -0.12 -0.31
C VAL A 63 -1.67 -0.72 -0.90
N LEU A 64 -1.55 -1.93 -1.43
CA LEU A 64 -2.65 -2.72 -1.97
C LEU A 64 -2.48 -4.14 -1.45
N GLU A 65 -3.39 -4.61 -0.61
CA GLU A 65 -3.36 -5.97 -0.07
C GLU A 65 -4.78 -6.49 0.18
N GLY A 66 -4.97 -7.78 -0.07
CA GLY A 66 -6.18 -8.50 0.31
C GLY A 66 -6.06 -9.97 -0.01
N VAL A 67 -7.01 -10.77 0.46
CA VAL A 67 -7.03 -12.21 0.27
C VAL A 67 -8.34 -12.66 -0.37
N HIS A 68 -8.26 -13.76 -1.12
CA HIS A 68 -9.45 -14.45 -1.63
C HIS A 68 -10.37 -13.54 -2.46
N ASP A 69 -11.62 -13.41 -2.04
CA ASP A 69 -12.68 -12.64 -2.68
C ASP A 69 -12.99 -11.35 -1.92
N ASP A 70 -11.99 -10.81 -1.19
CA ASP A 70 -12.10 -9.49 -0.60
C ASP A 70 -12.54 -8.45 -1.65
N VAL A 71 -13.30 -7.46 -1.19
CA VAL A 71 -13.90 -6.43 -2.06
C VAL A 71 -13.43 -5.02 -1.71
N ALA A 72 -12.70 -4.88 -0.60
CA ALA A 72 -12.09 -3.64 -0.15
C ALA A 72 -10.61 -3.88 0.11
N ASN A 73 -9.78 -2.90 -0.25
CA ASN A 73 -8.36 -2.95 0.00
C ASN A 73 -8.06 -2.78 1.50
N GLN A 74 -7.09 -3.52 2.01
CA GLN A 74 -6.51 -3.28 3.32
C GLN A 74 -5.15 -2.58 3.17
N ILE A 75 -4.96 -1.49 3.90
CA ILE A 75 -3.74 -0.69 3.92
C ILE A 75 -3.11 -0.85 5.29
N THR A 76 -1.87 -1.33 5.36
CA THR A 76 -1.24 -1.73 6.63
C THR A 76 0.20 -1.21 6.72
N LEU A 77 0.64 -0.90 7.93
CA LEU A 77 2.05 -0.78 8.26
C LEU A 77 2.48 -1.88 9.24
N HIS A 78 3.70 -2.38 9.04
CA HIS A 78 4.37 -3.27 10.00
C HIS A 78 5.71 -2.66 10.45
N THR A 79 5.97 -2.74 11.76
CA THR A 79 7.16 -2.18 12.41
C THR A 79 7.79 -3.17 13.39
N LYS A 80 9.01 -2.87 13.81
CA LYS A 80 9.85 -3.75 14.62
C LYS A 80 9.43 -3.92 16.08
N ASP A 81 8.69 -2.95 16.60
CA ASP A 81 8.15 -2.91 17.96
C ASP A 81 6.97 -1.91 18.05
N SER A 82 6.42 -1.76 19.27
CA SER A 82 5.14 -1.08 19.56
C SER A 82 5.20 0.45 19.66
N GLY A 83 6.35 1.11 19.41
CA GLY A 83 6.38 2.58 19.49
C GLY A 83 5.77 3.30 18.28
N CYS A 84 5.35 2.56 17.25
CA CYS A 84 4.56 3.07 16.13
C CYS A 84 3.09 2.63 16.27
N LYS A 85 2.18 3.58 16.52
CA LYS A 85 0.74 3.33 16.74
C LYS A 85 -0.14 4.33 16.03
N MET A 86 -1.38 3.92 15.79
CA MET A 86 -2.40 4.80 15.23
C MET A 86 -2.82 5.85 16.27
N THR A 87 -3.10 7.07 15.80
CA THR A 87 -3.60 8.18 16.62
C THR A 87 -5.08 8.42 16.36
N ASP A 88 -5.84 8.78 17.39
CA ASP A 88 -7.30 8.88 17.33
C ASP A 88 -7.84 10.04 16.47
N ASP A 89 -6.99 11.01 16.12
CA ASP A 89 -7.39 12.29 15.47
C ASP A 89 -6.88 12.45 14.03
N VAL A 90 -6.86 11.38 13.21
CA VAL A 90 -6.51 11.51 11.78
C VAL A 90 -7.74 11.75 10.90
N ASP A 91 -7.62 12.69 9.96
CA ASP A 91 -8.68 12.99 9.00
C ASP A 91 -8.52 12.17 7.71
N VAL A 92 -9.08 10.97 7.71
CA VAL A 92 -8.97 9.97 6.62
C VAL A 92 -10.34 9.52 6.09
N THR A 93 -10.37 8.95 4.88
CA THR A 93 -11.59 8.33 4.31
C THR A 93 -11.73 6.85 4.62
N GLY A 94 -10.62 6.16 4.94
CA GLY A 94 -10.62 4.75 5.33
C GLY A 94 -11.15 4.54 6.75
N THR A 95 -11.51 3.30 7.05
CA THR A 95 -11.95 2.90 8.40
C THR A 95 -10.87 2.10 9.10
N LEU A 96 -10.57 2.43 10.35
CA LEU A 96 -9.67 1.63 11.18
C LEU A 96 -10.14 0.17 11.24
N VAL A 97 -9.22 -0.77 10.98
CA VAL A 97 -9.50 -2.18 11.20
C VAL A 97 -9.43 -2.46 12.70
N PRO A 98 -10.53 -2.95 13.33
CA PRO A 98 -10.56 -3.13 14.77
C PRO A 98 -9.43 -4.02 15.29
N ALA A 99 -8.82 -3.62 16.42
CA ALA A 99 -7.69 -4.29 17.07
C ALA A 99 -6.33 -4.22 16.33
N ASN A 100 -6.26 -3.58 15.15
CA ASN A 100 -5.02 -3.33 14.42
C ASN A 100 -4.59 -1.87 14.61
N ASN A 101 -4.26 -1.46 15.84
CA ASN A 101 -3.83 -0.09 16.14
C ASN A 101 -2.35 0.05 16.56
N ASP A 102 -1.65 -1.06 16.65
CA ASP A 102 -0.23 -1.14 16.96
C ASP A 102 0.49 -1.77 15.76
N CYS A 103 1.42 -1.04 15.17
CA CYS A 103 2.06 -1.46 13.92
C CYS A 103 3.09 -2.58 14.13
N ASN A 104 3.36 -2.98 15.38
CA ASN A 104 4.32 -4.01 15.71
C ASN A 104 4.00 -5.37 15.07
N ALA A 105 4.85 -5.80 14.14
CA ALA A 105 4.77 -7.07 13.43
C ALA A 105 4.88 -8.30 14.36
N LYS A 106 5.45 -8.14 15.55
CA LYS A 106 5.79 -9.23 16.47
C LYS A 106 4.65 -9.54 17.46
N VAL A 107 3.53 -8.82 17.41
CA VAL A 107 2.37 -9.02 18.30
C VAL A 107 1.12 -9.30 17.49
N ASN A 108 0.06 -9.77 18.17
CA ASN A 108 -1.28 -9.99 17.62
C ASN A 108 -1.37 -10.89 16.38
N GLY A 109 -0.32 -11.65 16.05
CA GLY A 109 -0.28 -12.50 14.87
C GLY A 109 0.18 -11.79 13.60
N ASN A 110 1.02 -10.75 13.72
CA ASN A 110 1.51 -9.93 12.61
C ASN A 110 0.38 -9.19 11.88
N THR A 111 -0.60 -8.66 12.61
CA THR A 111 -1.71 -7.92 11.99
C THR A 111 -1.33 -6.50 11.57
N GLY A 112 -0.27 -5.94 12.16
CA GLY A 112 0.12 -4.56 11.94
C GLY A 112 -0.97 -3.58 12.37
N CYS A 113 -0.86 -2.35 11.87
CA CYS A 113 -1.85 -1.31 12.07
C CYS A 113 -2.49 -0.92 10.74
N SER A 114 -3.82 -1.02 10.63
CA SER A 114 -4.48 -1.07 9.32
C SER A 114 -5.70 -0.18 9.18
N TYR A 115 -5.90 0.31 7.96
CA TYR A 115 -7.15 0.89 7.49
C TYR A 115 -7.75 -0.01 6.40
N ALA A 116 -9.08 -0.14 6.39
CA ALA A 116 -9.82 -0.68 5.26
C ALA A 116 -10.33 0.48 4.39
N GLU A 117 -10.16 0.35 3.08
CA GLU A 117 -10.73 1.28 2.11
C GLU A 117 -12.25 1.28 2.14
N THR A 118 -12.85 2.46 1.95
CA THR A 118 -14.31 2.61 1.89
C THR A 118 -14.85 2.69 0.47
N ALA A 119 -13.98 2.95 -0.52
CA ALA A 119 -14.33 2.89 -1.93
C ALA A 119 -14.65 1.44 -2.35
N LYS A 120 -15.85 1.22 -2.90
CA LYS A 120 -16.37 -0.11 -3.28
C LYS A 120 -15.57 -0.81 -4.38
N ASN A 121 -14.72 -0.08 -5.08
CA ASN A 121 -13.90 -0.51 -6.20
C ASN A 121 -12.40 -0.33 -5.91
N SER A 122 -12.02 -0.32 -4.64
CA SER A 122 -10.63 -0.27 -4.19
C SER A 122 -9.87 -1.57 -4.42
N TYR A 123 -10.58 -2.68 -4.62
CA TYR A 123 -9.95 -3.99 -4.73
C TYR A 123 -10.70 -4.94 -5.67
N GLY A 124 -9.98 -5.95 -6.17
CA GLY A 124 -10.56 -7.15 -6.74
C GLY A 124 -11.32 -6.97 -8.05
N GLU A 125 -12.50 -7.59 -8.15
CA GLU A 125 -13.35 -7.51 -9.34
C GLU A 125 -13.81 -6.08 -9.61
N GLY A 126 -14.33 -5.38 -8.59
CA GLY A 126 -14.82 -4.01 -8.72
C GLY A 126 -13.77 -3.02 -9.19
N PHE A 127 -12.53 -3.15 -8.69
CA PHE A 127 -11.38 -2.37 -9.19
C PHE A 127 -11.13 -2.60 -10.68
N ASN A 128 -11.13 -3.86 -11.11
CA ASN A 128 -10.89 -4.22 -12.51
C ASN A 128 -12.01 -3.73 -13.45
N GLU A 129 -13.26 -3.83 -13.02
CA GLU A 129 -14.42 -3.36 -13.80
C GLU A 129 -14.45 -1.84 -13.94
N ALA A 130 -13.97 -1.12 -12.93
CA ALA A 130 -13.82 0.33 -12.97
C ALA A 130 -12.68 0.83 -13.89
N GLY A 131 -11.87 -0.07 -14.48
CA GLY A 131 -10.68 0.29 -15.26
C GLY A 131 -9.43 0.54 -14.41
N GLY A 132 -9.41 -0.02 -13.20
CA GLY A 132 -8.35 0.12 -12.23
C GLY A 132 -8.38 1.45 -11.49
N GLY A 133 -7.20 1.95 -11.13
CA GLY A 133 -7.06 3.17 -10.35
C GLY A 133 -5.61 3.55 -10.11
N VAL A 134 -5.43 4.60 -9.32
CA VAL A 134 -4.12 5.10 -8.92
C VAL A 134 -4.00 5.04 -7.41
N PHE A 135 -2.92 4.46 -6.95
CA PHE A 135 -2.48 4.47 -5.55
C PHE A 135 -1.33 5.46 -5.41
N VAL A 136 -1.37 6.30 -4.38
CA VAL A 136 -0.28 7.22 -4.05
C VAL A 136 0.13 7.02 -2.60
N THR A 137 1.42 6.91 -2.37
CA THR A 137 2.03 6.86 -1.04
C THR A 137 2.95 8.07 -0.88
N SER A 138 2.63 8.94 0.07
CA SER A 138 3.55 9.96 0.57
C SER A 138 4.37 9.32 1.71
N PHE A 139 5.67 9.17 1.51
CA PHE A 139 6.59 8.57 2.49
C PHE A 139 7.60 9.63 2.92
N THR A 140 7.31 10.32 4.02
CA THR A 140 8.09 11.50 4.49
C THR A 140 8.42 11.39 5.96
N THR A 141 9.29 12.26 6.45
CA THR A 141 9.63 12.36 7.88
C THR A 141 8.42 12.72 8.76
N ASN A 142 7.44 13.46 8.21
CA ASN A 142 6.22 13.89 8.90
C ASN A 142 5.19 12.78 9.06
N GLY A 143 5.29 11.70 8.30
CA GLY A 143 4.33 10.60 8.32
C GLY A 143 4.27 9.83 7.00
N ILE A 144 3.54 8.73 7.04
CA ILE A 144 3.12 7.96 5.86
C ILE A 144 1.64 8.22 5.62
N GLU A 145 1.30 8.61 4.41
CA GLU A 145 -0.09 8.81 3.99
C GLU A 145 -0.33 8.11 2.66
N GLN A 146 -1.53 7.58 2.48
CA GLN A 146 -1.90 6.88 1.26
C GLN A 146 -3.24 7.34 0.71
N TRP A 147 -3.34 7.45 -0.60
CA TRP A 147 -4.56 7.76 -1.34
C TRP A 147 -4.85 6.66 -2.36
N PHE A 148 -6.13 6.41 -2.55
CA PHE A 148 -6.65 5.66 -3.68
C PHE A 148 -7.66 6.50 -4.45
N TRP A 149 -7.51 6.52 -5.77
CA TRP A 149 -8.56 6.96 -6.68
C TRP A 149 -8.88 5.86 -7.67
N SER A 150 -10.16 5.51 -7.75
CA SER A 150 -10.66 4.72 -8.87
C SER A 150 -10.43 5.48 -10.17
N ARG A 151 -10.24 4.77 -11.29
CA ARG A 151 -9.93 5.37 -12.61
C ARG A 151 -10.71 6.63 -12.98
N PRO A 152 -12.06 6.70 -12.87
CA PRO A 152 -12.82 7.91 -13.17
C PRO A 152 -12.57 9.10 -12.24
N ASP A 153 -12.00 8.86 -11.05
CA ASP A 153 -11.83 9.85 -9.98
C ASP A 153 -10.38 10.33 -9.84
N VAL A 154 -9.47 9.87 -10.71
CA VAL A 154 -8.05 10.25 -10.68
C VAL A 154 -7.90 11.76 -10.93
N PRO A 155 -7.25 12.52 -10.03
CA PRO A 155 -7.03 13.95 -10.21
C PRO A 155 -6.25 14.26 -11.49
N GLN A 156 -6.64 15.34 -12.19
CA GLN A 156 -6.01 15.71 -13.47
C GLN A 156 -4.50 15.96 -13.33
N ASN A 157 -4.05 16.49 -12.19
CA ASN A 157 -2.63 16.76 -11.94
C ASN A 157 -1.79 15.48 -11.85
N ILE A 158 -2.37 14.35 -11.46
CA ILE A 158 -1.74 13.02 -11.51
C ILE A 158 -1.66 12.55 -12.96
N VAL A 159 -2.75 12.70 -13.73
CA VAL A 159 -2.82 12.32 -15.15
C VAL A 159 -1.79 13.09 -15.97
N ASP A 160 -1.63 14.39 -15.71
CA ASP A 160 -0.70 15.27 -16.41
C ASP A 160 0.75 15.10 -15.97
N GLY A 161 1.02 14.27 -14.94
CA GLY A 161 2.36 14.04 -14.40
C GLY A 161 2.92 15.24 -13.62
N SER A 162 2.04 16.10 -13.10
CA SER A 162 2.37 17.29 -12.30
C SER A 162 1.74 17.21 -10.90
N PRO A 163 2.12 16.22 -10.07
CA PRO A 163 1.49 15.96 -8.78
C PRO A 163 1.54 17.19 -7.85
N ASP A 164 0.37 17.60 -7.35
CA ASP A 164 0.22 18.63 -6.31
C ASP A 164 -0.74 18.13 -5.22
N ARG A 165 -0.18 17.85 -4.03
CA ARG A 165 -0.90 17.31 -2.87
C ARG A 165 -2.06 18.18 -2.42
N LYS A 166 -2.03 19.49 -2.67
CA LYS A 166 -3.09 20.43 -2.25
C LYS A 166 -4.45 20.12 -2.86
N THR A 167 -4.49 19.39 -3.98
CA THR A 167 -5.73 19.07 -4.70
C THR A 167 -6.21 17.64 -4.48
N TRP A 168 -5.51 16.84 -3.67
CA TRP A 168 -5.78 15.41 -3.51
C TRP A 168 -6.92 15.10 -2.53
N GLY A 169 -7.26 16.05 -1.68
CA GLY A 169 -8.23 15.83 -0.61
C GLY A 169 -7.68 14.92 0.48
N LYS A 170 -8.59 14.29 1.22
CA LYS A 170 -8.26 13.44 2.38
C LYS A 170 -7.59 12.14 1.93
N PRO A 171 -6.54 11.68 2.61
CA PRO A 171 -5.97 10.36 2.37
C PRO A 171 -6.94 9.25 2.83
N SER A 172 -6.76 8.08 2.24
CA SER A 172 -7.38 6.83 2.68
C SER A 172 -6.86 6.37 4.03
N ALA A 173 -5.56 6.57 4.27
CA ALA A 173 -4.86 6.17 5.48
C ALA A 173 -3.76 7.18 5.83
N SER A 174 -3.51 7.38 7.12
CA SER A 174 -2.49 8.33 7.61
C SER A 174 -1.88 7.83 8.91
N TRP A 175 -0.55 7.85 8.97
CA TRP A 175 0.26 7.57 10.16
C TRP A 175 1.21 8.76 10.39
N PRO A 176 0.78 9.76 11.19
CA PRO A 176 1.60 10.94 11.46
C PRO A 176 2.78 10.60 12.38
N SER A 177 3.86 11.36 12.27
CA SER A 177 5.09 11.16 13.06
C SER A 177 4.90 11.29 14.57
N SER A 178 3.81 11.94 15.01
CA SER A 178 3.42 12.03 16.41
C SER A 178 3.00 10.70 17.04
N GLY A 179 2.48 9.76 16.23
CA GLY A 179 2.16 8.39 16.64
C GLY A 179 3.16 7.34 16.17
N CYS A 180 3.98 7.68 15.17
CA CYS A 180 4.94 6.77 14.56
C CYS A 180 6.14 7.52 13.99
N ALA A 181 7.24 7.61 14.75
CA ALA A 181 8.45 8.30 14.30
C ALA A 181 9.07 7.62 13.06
N ILE A 182 8.81 8.16 11.87
CA ILE A 182 9.10 7.45 10.60
C ILE A 182 10.58 7.06 10.48
N GLU A 183 11.51 7.95 10.81
CA GLU A 183 12.96 7.67 10.73
C GLU A 183 13.45 6.65 11.78
N GLU A 184 12.65 6.34 12.80
CA GLU A 184 12.97 5.29 13.78
C GLU A 184 12.53 3.90 13.31
N TYR A 185 11.40 3.83 12.60
CA TYR A 185 10.73 2.57 12.25
C TYR A 185 10.87 2.17 10.79
N PHE A 186 11.16 3.12 9.90
CA PHE A 186 11.26 2.89 8.47
C PHE A 186 12.64 3.31 7.96
N SER A 187 13.18 2.52 7.04
CA SER A 187 14.36 2.85 6.25
C SER A 187 13.97 3.09 4.79
N ASP A 188 14.93 3.30 3.89
CA ASP A 188 14.66 3.26 2.45
C ASP A 188 14.00 1.91 2.09
N GLN A 189 12.96 1.95 1.25
CA GLN A 189 12.05 0.83 1.00
C GLN A 189 12.21 0.26 -0.43
N ASP A 190 12.35 -1.05 -0.57
CA ASP A 190 12.24 -1.71 -1.88
C ASP A 190 10.77 -1.96 -2.22
N LEU A 191 10.34 -1.53 -3.42
CA LEU A 191 8.97 -1.75 -3.90
C LEU A 191 8.79 -3.19 -4.38
N ILE A 192 7.68 -3.81 -3.99
CA ILE A 192 7.39 -5.22 -4.25
C ILE A 192 6.01 -5.38 -4.89
N PHE A 193 5.95 -6.17 -5.98
CA PHE A 193 4.70 -6.62 -6.59
C PHE A 193 4.56 -8.13 -6.46
N GLY A 194 3.49 -8.55 -5.78
CA GLY A 194 3.09 -9.93 -5.54
C GLY A 194 3.38 -10.41 -4.12
N GLU A 195 2.42 -11.10 -3.52
CA GLU A 195 2.58 -11.98 -2.37
C GLU A 195 2.63 -13.45 -2.87
N SER A 196 3.19 -14.36 -2.05
CA SER A 196 3.37 -15.83 -2.16
C SER A 196 2.73 -16.66 -3.30
N SER A 197 1.65 -16.26 -3.95
CA SER A 197 0.95 -17.05 -4.98
C SER A 197 0.35 -16.30 -6.18
N CYS A 198 0.29 -14.96 -6.25
CA CYS A 198 -0.30 -14.25 -7.40
C CYS A 198 0.27 -12.83 -7.66
N PRO A 199 0.77 -12.53 -8.88
CA PRO A 199 1.36 -11.22 -9.18
C PRO A 199 0.36 -10.21 -9.76
N LEU A 200 0.54 -8.92 -9.44
CA LEU A 200 -0.19 -7.82 -10.06
C LEU A 200 0.09 -7.73 -11.58
N SER A 201 -0.90 -7.29 -12.38
CA SER A 201 -0.80 -7.26 -13.85
C SER A 201 -0.93 -5.85 -14.40
N LEU A 202 0.11 -5.39 -15.12
CA LEU A 202 0.25 -4.08 -15.77
C LEU A 202 0.19 -2.89 -14.79
N VAL A 203 1.37 -2.38 -14.45
CA VAL A 203 1.59 -1.28 -13.52
C VAL A 203 2.51 -0.25 -14.16
N ARG A 204 2.15 1.03 -14.09
CA ARG A 204 3.09 2.13 -14.33
C ARG A 204 3.42 2.76 -12.99
N ILE A 205 4.70 2.78 -12.66
CA ILE A 205 5.20 3.39 -11.41
C ILE A 205 5.98 4.64 -11.77
N SER A 206 5.70 5.73 -11.07
CA SER A 206 6.52 6.93 -11.09
C SER A 206 6.88 7.35 -9.67
N ARG A 207 8.03 8.01 -9.55
CA ARG A 207 8.53 8.58 -8.29
C ARG A 207 8.69 10.08 -8.46
N ALA A 208 8.33 10.83 -7.43
CA ALA A 208 8.58 12.26 -7.30
C ALA A 208 9.12 12.56 -5.91
N GLN A 209 9.83 13.67 -5.74
CA GLN A 209 10.31 14.11 -4.44
C GLN A 209 9.23 14.94 -3.76
N SER A 210 8.98 14.72 -2.47
CA SER A 210 7.96 15.48 -1.73
C SER A 210 8.40 16.94 -1.58
N PRO A 211 7.52 17.92 -1.87
CA PRO A 211 7.83 19.33 -1.66
C PRO A 211 7.89 19.72 -0.17
N ASP A 212 7.47 18.84 0.75
CA ASP A 212 7.40 19.13 2.18
C ASP A 212 8.74 18.90 2.94
N ASP A 213 9.78 18.37 2.28
CA ASP A 213 11.12 18.11 2.86
C ASP A 213 12.18 19.18 2.47
N GLU A 214 11.80 20.46 2.40
CA GLU A 214 12.80 21.53 2.46
C GLU A 214 13.41 21.57 3.88
N HIS A 215 14.62 21.01 3.98
CA HIS A 215 15.49 20.95 5.15
C HIS A 215 15.31 22.07 6.19
N VAL A 216 14.95 21.66 7.41
CA VAL A 216 15.49 22.30 8.61
C VAL A 216 16.90 21.73 8.83
N SER A 217 17.87 22.63 8.69
CA SER A 217 19.34 22.55 8.83
C SER A 217 20.15 21.83 7.76
#